data_AF-A0A1C6VYB8-F1
#
_entry.id   AF-A0A1C6VYB8-F1
#
_cell.length_a   1.000
_cell.length_b   1.000
_cell.length_c   1.000
_cell.angle_alpha   90.00
_cell.angle_beta   90.00
_cell.angle_gamma   90.00
#
_symmetry.space_group_name_H-M   'P 1'
#
loop_
_entity.id
_entity.type
_entity.pdbx_description
1 polymer ?
#
loop_
_entity_poly.entity_id
_entity_poly.type
_entity_poly.pdbx_seq_one_letter_code
_entity_poly.pdbx_strand_id
1 'polypeptide(L)'
;MGATARRPRADPPLGRRPPVAPVEPPADPQLDGTDDPPERPTRRRAALVALAAAATASAAALVAGLLSWSPEPADPAGTVRPLTAVEAERLAALRVTNLRDVRAGVRVTLGAGGGRTELVGWVDWARPLVYLDVGGPGAGAERGLVQGTASTLLVRPDPAATPAPAPPPLVPPDDRWRLREPPAGSGLPAVRDLLLGLGTVRIDPPSPEARWLRREIVDDVPVDVLQAPLPVLQGAGSAPDRRPRLWVDRDARLHRLAGWLPDGTPVTVELARSDRPTLRPVDALGGRPGLPRALSDGEADRLARLPDRLRAAGGATLTVTAPSADLRGSGWLSWAGSAAYLSVVEADDPGRRTLVRARPGSVARLVVPAGGATGPPLPAPDGLVRAAGRPPGDDVERLVDAALRGAGSAVPATAAVRVRDDRVADRAVDVIEVRGRLRWWIDRSGLPRRLELRTGRGVWVRLDLAPGRVPALPGAERPVRKPAKRR
;
A
#
# COMPACT_ATOMS: atom_id res chain seq x y z
N MET A 1 -54.14 27.99 12.74
CA MET A 1 -53.84 29.41 13.03
C MET A 1 -52.40 29.70 12.65
N GLY A 2 -52.10 30.92 12.19
CA GLY A 2 -50.73 31.38 11.90
C GLY A 2 -50.23 31.02 10.49
N ALA A 3 -50.15 32.02 9.60
CA ALA A 3 -49.65 31.86 8.23
C ALA A 3 -48.78 33.06 7.80
N THR A 4 -47.61 32.77 7.23
CA THR A 4 -46.73 33.67 6.45
C THR A 4 -45.73 32.75 5.73
N ALA A 5 -45.69 32.48 4.42
CA ALA A 5 -46.04 33.17 3.18
C ALA A 5 -44.89 33.93 2.49
N ARG A 6 -44.28 33.27 1.47
CA ARG A 6 -43.67 33.84 0.23
C ARG A 6 -42.41 34.73 0.40
N ARG A 7 -41.48 34.84 -0.56
CA ARG A 7 -41.43 34.51 -2.01
C ARG A 7 -39.95 34.34 -2.48
N PRO A 8 -39.63 33.74 -3.65
CA PRO A 8 -38.26 33.56 -4.14
C PRO A 8 -37.83 34.60 -5.22
N ARG A 9 -36.54 34.62 -5.52
CA ARG A 9 -35.84 35.26 -6.66
C ARG A 9 -34.48 34.56 -6.84
N ALA A 10 -33.80 34.57 -7.98
CA ALA A 10 -34.17 34.57 -9.41
C ALA A 10 -32.84 34.51 -10.21
N ASP A 11 -32.72 33.64 -11.21
CA ASP A 11 -31.53 33.58 -12.08
C ASP A 11 -31.43 34.79 -13.02
N PRO A 12 -30.22 35.26 -13.35
CA PRO A 12 -29.94 36.07 -14.54
C PRO A 12 -29.34 35.23 -15.69
N PRO A 13 -29.50 35.64 -16.98
CA PRO A 13 -29.32 34.74 -18.13
C PRO A 13 -28.04 34.95 -18.96
N LEU A 14 -27.89 34.10 -19.99
CA LEU A 14 -26.84 34.07 -21.02
C LEU A 14 -26.76 35.32 -21.92
N GLY A 15 -25.55 35.61 -22.41
CA GLY A 15 -25.25 36.57 -23.50
C GLY A 15 -24.11 37.52 -23.13
N ARG A 16 -23.22 37.99 -24.03
CA ARG A 16 -23.05 37.81 -25.48
C ARG A 16 -21.56 37.97 -25.83
N ARG A 17 -21.08 37.30 -26.88
CA ARG A 17 -19.80 37.59 -27.57
C ARG A 17 -19.95 38.82 -28.48
N PRO A 18 -18.94 39.70 -28.58
CA PRO A 18 -18.65 40.51 -29.77
C PRO A 18 -17.43 39.95 -30.56
N PRO A 19 -17.18 40.44 -31.80
CA PRO A 19 -16.47 39.65 -32.82
C PRO A 19 -14.99 40.04 -33.06
N VAL A 20 -14.34 39.21 -33.89
CA VAL A 20 -13.02 39.42 -34.52
C VAL A 20 -13.21 39.97 -35.94
N ALA A 21 -12.37 40.93 -36.38
CA ALA A 21 -11.81 41.17 -37.74
C ALA A 21 -11.33 42.65 -37.88
N PRO A 22 -10.66 43.09 -38.96
CA PRO A 22 -9.26 42.77 -39.33
C PRO A 22 -8.44 44.02 -39.80
N VAL A 23 -7.15 43.87 -40.21
CA VAL A 23 -6.44 44.55 -41.35
C VAL A 23 -6.47 46.12 -41.46
N GLU A 24 -5.39 46.91 -41.64
CA GLU A 24 -3.92 46.74 -41.85
C GLU A 24 -3.17 48.10 -41.59
N PRO A 25 -1.82 48.25 -41.74
CA PRO A 25 -1.09 49.49 -41.39
C PRO A 25 -1.09 50.55 -42.51
N PRO A 26 -0.64 51.80 -42.23
CA PRO A 26 0.59 52.24 -42.91
C PRO A 26 1.49 53.28 -42.18
N ALA A 27 2.71 53.40 -42.72
CA ALA A 27 3.57 54.60 -42.84
C ALA A 27 4.35 55.17 -41.64
N ASP A 28 5.68 55.20 -41.82
CA ASP A 28 6.61 56.15 -41.19
C ASP A 28 6.27 57.62 -41.54
N PRO A 29 6.64 58.56 -40.65
CA PRO A 29 7.05 59.90 -41.03
C PRO A 29 8.58 60.04 -40.89
N GLN A 30 9.28 59.90 -42.01
CA GLN A 30 10.63 60.44 -42.16
C GLN A 30 10.55 61.98 -42.12
N LEU A 31 11.27 62.62 -41.20
CA LEU A 31 11.45 64.07 -41.18
C LEU A 31 12.94 64.41 -41.13
N ASP A 32 13.38 65.08 -42.19
CA ASP A 32 14.71 65.67 -42.32
C ASP A 32 14.91 66.86 -41.37
N GLY A 33 16.17 67.25 -41.19
CA GLY A 33 16.52 68.67 -41.18
C GLY A 33 16.79 69.31 -39.82
N THR A 34 18.08 69.25 -39.43
CA THR A 34 18.87 70.41 -38.99
C THR A 34 18.21 71.48 -38.09
N ASP A 35 18.66 71.54 -36.83
CA ASP A 35 19.40 72.73 -36.35
C ASP A 35 20.16 72.42 -35.04
N ASP A 36 21.49 72.39 -35.14
CA ASP A 36 22.42 72.15 -34.03
C ASP A 36 22.95 73.50 -33.49
N PRO A 37 22.75 73.86 -32.21
CA PRO A 37 23.49 74.96 -31.58
C PRO A 37 24.90 74.49 -31.14
N PRO A 38 25.95 75.32 -31.29
CA PRO A 38 27.33 74.85 -31.21
C PRO A 38 27.78 74.38 -29.81
N GLU A 39 28.64 73.35 -29.80
CA GLU A 39 29.15 72.69 -28.61
C GLU A 39 29.91 73.62 -27.65
N ARG A 40 29.72 73.42 -26.33
CA ARG A 40 30.65 73.92 -25.30
C ARG A 40 31.71 72.83 -24.98
N PRO A 41 32.99 73.01 -25.32
CA PRO A 41 34.00 71.94 -25.32
C PRO A 41 34.42 71.41 -23.93
N THR A 42 33.95 72.00 -22.85
CA THR A 42 34.30 71.60 -21.47
C THR A 42 33.53 70.39 -20.94
N ARG A 43 32.26 70.20 -21.35
CA ARG A 43 31.45 69.05 -20.86
C ARG A 43 31.89 67.71 -21.46
N ARG A 44 32.32 67.69 -22.72
CA ARG A 44 32.75 66.46 -23.41
C ARG A 44 34.01 65.85 -22.79
N ARG A 45 34.98 66.69 -22.37
CA ARG A 45 36.17 66.24 -21.63
C ARG A 45 35.84 65.73 -20.23
N ALA A 46 34.96 66.42 -19.48
CA ALA A 46 34.52 65.96 -18.17
C ALA A 46 33.77 64.60 -18.26
N ALA A 47 32.89 64.44 -19.25
CA ALA A 47 32.18 63.20 -19.50
C ALA A 47 33.13 62.04 -19.88
N LEU A 48 34.12 62.29 -20.74
CA LEU A 48 35.12 61.28 -21.12
C LEU A 48 36.03 60.89 -19.96
N VAL A 49 36.43 61.81 -19.09
CA VAL A 49 37.22 61.50 -17.88
C VAL A 49 36.37 60.72 -16.88
N ALA A 50 35.08 61.06 -16.71
CA ALA A 50 34.16 60.30 -15.85
C ALA A 50 33.89 58.89 -16.39
N LEU A 51 33.71 58.72 -17.71
CA LEU A 51 33.56 57.42 -18.37
C LEU A 51 34.84 56.59 -18.29
N ALA A 52 36.01 57.21 -18.49
CA ALA A 52 37.30 56.54 -18.31
C ALA A 52 37.45 56.06 -16.87
N ALA A 53 37.23 56.92 -15.87
CA ALA A 53 37.33 56.56 -14.46
C ALA A 53 36.32 55.47 -14.04
N ALA A 54 35.08 55.54 -14.55
CA ALA A 54 34.09 54.48 -14.35
C ALA A 54 34.52 53.17 -15.00
N ALA A 55 35.09 53.20 -16.21
CA ALA A 55 35.62 52.02 -16.88
C ALA A 55 36.83 51.41 -16.14
N THR A 56 37.78 52.21 -15.63
CA THR A 56 38.89 51.68 -14.81
C THR A 56 38.41 51.15 -13.47
N ALA A 57 37.41 51.79 -12.84
CA ALA A 57 36.80 51.29 -11.60
C ALA A 57 36.06 49.96 -11.84
N SER A 58 35.29 49.84 -12.93
CA SER A 58 34.64 48.59 -13.33
C SER A 58 35.63 47.49 -13.71
N ALA A 59 36.73 47.82 -14.39
CA ALA A 59 37.79 46.88 -14.72
C ALA A 59 38.55 46.42 -13.46
N ALA A 60 38.85 47.33 -12.52
CA ALA A 60 39.45 46.99 -11.24
C ALA A 60 38.52 46.13 -10.37
N ALA A 61 37.21 46.42 -10.36
CA ALA A 61 36.20 45.60 -9.69
C ALA A 61 36.03 44.22 -10.33
N LEU A 62 36.12 44.12 -11.67
CA LEU A 62 36.13 42.85 -12.39
C LEU A 62 37.40 42.04 -12.10
N VAL A 63 38.58 42.66 -12.07
CA VAL A 63 39.84 41.99 -11.72
C VAL A 63 39.86 41.57 -10.25
N ALA A 64 39.37 42.40 -9.32
CA ALA A 64 39.20 42.01 -7.92
C ALA A 64 38.15 40.90 -7.74
N GLY A 65 37.07 40.93 -8.53
CA GLY A 65 36.07 39.85 -8.58
C GLY A 65 36.65 38.54 -9.12
N LEU A 66 37.44 38.59 -10.19
CA LEU A 66 38.13 37.44 -10.79
C LEU A 66 39.22 36.86 -9.87
N LEU A 67 39.87 37.70 -9.06
CA LEU A 67 40.83 37.25 -8.03
C LEU A 67 40.12 36.78 -6.74
N SER A 68 38.88 37.22 -6.50
CA SER A 68 38.00 36.69 -5.44
C SER A 68 37.32 35.38 -5.85
N TRP A 69 37.29 35.05 -7.14
CA TRP A 69 36.97 33.71 -7.62
C TRP A 69 38.22 32.84 -7.52
N SER A 70 38.56 32.44 -6.29
CA SER A 70 39.14 31.11 -6.13
C SER A 70 38.08 30.13 -6.62
N PRO A 71 38.29 29.38 -7.71
CA PRO A 71 37.45 28.21 -7.93
C PRO A 71 37.69 27.31 -6.72
N GLU A 72 36.61 26.95 -6.01
CA GLU A 72 36.66 25.84 -5.08
C GLU A 72 37.32 24.67 -5.82
N PRO A 73 38.38 24.03 -5.27
CA PRO A 73 39.22 23.12 -6.03
C PRO A 73 38.35 22.13 -6.78
N ALA A 74 38.44 22.13 -8.11
CA ALA A 74 37.64 21.25 -8.94
C ALA A 74 37.99 19.81 -8.55
N ASP A 75 37.11 19.20 -7.76
CA ASP A 75 37.27 17.86 -7.19
C ASP A 75 37.61 16.93 -8.36
N PRO A 76 38.83 16.35 -8.41
CA PRO A 76 39.41 15.87 -9.66
C PRO A 76 38.49 14.84 -10.32
N ALA A 77 37.98 15.20 -11.50
CA ALA A 77 36.91 14.49 -12.14
C ALA A 77 37.32 13.04 -12.47
N GLY A 78 36.79 12.08 -11.72
CA GLY A 78 36.78 10.66 -12.08
C GLY A 78 37.70 9.71 -11.30
N THR A 79 38.44 10.16 -10.29
CA THR A 79 39.20 9.23 -9.42
C THR A 79 38.31 8.64 -8.33
N VAL A 80 37.97 7.35 -8.47
CA VAL A 80 37.30 6.56 -7.44
C VAL A 80 38.13 6.57 -6.15
N ARG A 81 37.58 7.10 -5.06
CA ARG A 81 38.30 7.33 -3.79
C ARG A 81 37.58 6.74 -2.58
N PRO A 82 38.28 6.49 -1.45
CA PRO A 82 37.63 6.23 -0.17
C PRO A 82 36.67 7.36 0.23
N LEU A 83 35.69 7.04 1.08
CA LEU A 83 34.81 8.05 1.65
C LEU A 83 35.55 8.95 2.66
N THR A 84 35.22 10.23 2.67
CA THR A 84 35.51 11.11 3.80
C THR A 84 34.64 10.73 5.01
N ALA A 85 34.99 11.21 6.22
CA ALA A 85 34.18 10.94 7.41
C ALA A 85 32.71 11.40 7.24
N VAL A 86 32.51 12.60 6.67
CA VAL A 86 31.17 13.17 6.40
C VAL A 86 30.40 12.36 5.34
N GLU A 87 31.08 11.82 4.32
CA GLU A 87 30.46 10.90 3.37
C GLU A 87 30.08 9.56 3.99
N ALA A 88 30.93 9.01 4.87
CA ALA A 88 30.66 7.77 5.58
C ALA A 88 29.49 7.92 6.58
N GLU A 89 29.41 9.04 7.29
CA GLU A 89 28.28 9.39 8.16
C GLU A 89 26.96 9.56 7.38
N ARG A 90 26.99 10.25 6.23
CA ARG A 90 25.81 10.37 5.35
C ARG A 90 25.35 9.01 4.83
N LEU A 91 26.28 8.14 4.41
CA LEU A 91 25.96 6.77 4.00
C LEU A 91 25.36 5.95 5.15
N ALA A 92 25.93 6.04 6.36
CA ALA A 92 25.46 5.33 7.55
C ALA A 92 24.06 5.77 8.00
N ALA A 93 23.73 7.06 7.84
CA ALA A 93 22.43 7.63 8.21
C ALA A 93 21.30 7.31 7.20
N LEU A 94 21.65 6.93 5.96
CA LEU A 94 20.76 6.84 4.80
C LEU A 94 19.41 6.18 5.07
N ARG A 95 19.41 4.97 5.64
CA ARG A 95 18.18 4.20 5.87
C ARG A 95 17.36 4.72 7.06
N VAL A 96 17.99 5.41 8.01
CA VAL A 96 17.29 6.14 9.08
C VAL A 96 16.64 7.40 8.51
N THR A 97 17.32 8.11 7.60
CA THR A 97 16.74 9.24 6.86
C THR A 97 15.52 8.81 6.04
N ASN A 98 15.57 7.66 5.36
CA ASN A 98 14.40 7.09 4.67
C ASN A 98 13.23 6.85 5.64
N LEU A 99 13.46 6.21 6.78
CA LEU A 99 12.42 5.98 7.78
C LEU A 99 11.83 7.31 8.32
N ARG A 100 12.67 8.33 8.52
CA ARG A 100 12.25 9.69 8.94
C ARG A 100 11.46 10.43 7.86
N ASP A 101 11.76 10.21 6.58
CA ASP A 101 10.98 10.74 5.46
C ASP A 101 9.58 10.08 5.35
N VAL A 102 9.35 8.98 6.07
CA VAL A 102 8.11 8.18 6.19
C VAL A 102 7.71 7.46 4.90
N ARG A 103 7.68 8.16 3.76
CA ARG A 103 7.23 7.65 2.46
C ARG A 103 8.04 8.24 1.29
N ALA A 104 8.02 7.54 0.17
CA ALA A 104 8.41 8.05 -1.14
C ALA A 104 7.64 7.35 -2.27
N GLY A 105 7.51 8.03 -3.40
CA GLY A 105 7.20 7.42 -4.69
C GLY A 105 8.41 6.62 -5.18
N VAL A 106 8.15 5.54 -5.88
CA VAL A 106 9.18 4.62 -6.38
C VAL A 106 8.93 4.29 -7.84
N ARG A 107 10.00 4.27 -8.63
CA ARG A 107 10.07 3.56 -9.91
C ARG A 107 11.14 2.50 -9.80
N VAL A 108 10.80 1.26 -10.14
CA VAL A 108 11.72 0.13 -10.10
C VAL A 108 11.78 -0.52 -11.47
N THR A 109 13.00 -0.77 -11.95
CA THR A 109 13.26 -1.51 -13.19
C THR A 109 14.04 -2.77 -12.87
N LEU A 110 13.52 -3.91 -13.30
CA LEU A 110 14.13 -5.24 -13.16
C LEU A 110 14.56 -5.77 -14.51
N GLY A 111 15.77 -6.33 -14.57
CA GLY A 111 16.31 -6.93 -15.78
C GLY A 111 16.50 -5.93 -16.92
N ALA A 112 16.55 -6.44 -18.15
CA ALA A 112 16.78 -5.66 -19.36
C ALA A 112 16.09 -6.30 -20.59
N GLY A 113 15.98 -5.53 -21.68
CA GLY A 113 15.44 -6.00 -22.95
C GLY A 113 14.00 -6.53 -22.85
N GLY A 114 13.70 -7.60 -23.58
CA GLY A 114 12.37 -8.23 -23.59
C GLY A 114 11.94 -8.86 -22.26
N GLY A 115 12.89 -9.10 -21.35
CA GLY A 115 12.60 -9.59 -19.99
C GLY A 115 12.43 -8.48 -18.95
N ARG A 116 12.40 -7.20 -19.35
CA ARG A 116 12.30 -6.06 -18.43
C ARG A 116 10.95 -6.00 -17.75
N THR A 117 10.94 -5.94 -16.42
CA THR A 117 9.74 -5.64 -15.62
C THR A 117 9.89 -4.26 -15.00
N GLU A 118 8.85 -3.46 -15.07
CA GLU A 118 8.79 -2.10 -14.52
C GLU A 118 7.74 -2.05 -13.42
N LEU A 119 8.01 -1.33 -12.34
CA LEU A 119 7.09 -1.13 -11.24
C LEU A 119 7.03 0.35 -10.89
N VAL A 120 5.83 0.86 -10.65
CA VAL A 120 5.60 2.25 -10.22
C VAL A 120 4.66 2.26 -9.02
N GLY A 121 4.91 3.10 -8.04
CA GLY A 121 4.01 3.28 -6.90
C GLY A 121 4.73 3.88 -5.71
N TRP A 122 4.54 3.31 -4.52
CA TRP A 122 4.98 3.92 -3.26
C TRP A 122 5.47 2.91 -2.23
N VAL A 123 6.26 3.41 -1.29
CA VAL A 123 6.66 2.73 -0.05
C VAL A 123 6.32 3.61 1.16
N ASP A 124 5.80 3.00 2.23
CA ASP A 124 5.68 3.58 3.58
C ASP A 124 6.58 2.78 4.53
N TRP A 125 7.65 3.42 5.01
CA TRP A 125 8.61 2.83 5.96
C TRP A 125 8.13 2.93 7.41
N ALA A 126 7.33 3.94 7.75
CA ALA A 126 6.76 4.09 9.09
C ALA A 126 5.64 3.06 9.36
N ARG A 127 4.98 2.59 8.30
CA ARG A 127 4.02 1.48 8.29
C ARG A 127 4.41 0.50 7.18
N PRO A 128 5.41 -0.37 7.39
CA PRO A 128 6.06 -1.20 6.36
C PRO A 128 5.12 -1.81 5.32
N LEU A 129 4.89 -1.05 4.25
CA LEU A 129 3.95 -1.33 3.18
C LEU A 129 4.51 -0.79 1.86
N VAL A 130 4.58 -1.66 0.84
CA VAL A 130 4.72 -1.24 -0.55
C VAL A 130 3.37 -1.34 -1.25
N TYR A 131 3.11 -0.43 -2.19
CA TYR A 131 1.97 -0.52 -3.10
C TYR A 131 2.41 -0.10 -4.50
N LEU A 132 2.40 -1.05 -5.44
CA LEU A 132 2.97 -0.93 -6.77
C LEU A 132 1.97 -1.37 -7.83
N ASP A 133 2.05 -0.77 -9.01
CA ASP A 133 1.58 -1.33 -10.27
C ASP A 133 2.77 -1.99 -10.99
N VAL A 134 2.53 -3.11 -11.67
CA VAL A 134 3.56 -3.96 -12.31
C VAL A 134 3.28 -4.07 -13.79
N GLY A 135 4.25 -3.63 -14.59
CA GLY A 135 4.22 -3.63 -16.05
C GLY A 135 5.58 -3.98 -16.66
N GLY A 136 5.79 -3.55 -17.91
CA GLY A 136 6.89 -3.97 -18.76
C GLY A 136 6.58 -5.24 -19.57
N PRO A 137 7.42 -5.56 -20.56
CA PRO A 137 7.31 -6.80 -21.35
C PRO A 137 7.52 -8.07 -20.51
N GLY A 138 8.35 -8.02 -19.47
CA GLY A 138 8.66 -9.14 -18.58
C GLY A 138 7.62 -9.44 -17.49
N ALA A 139 6.58 -8.63 -17.33
CA ALA A 139 5.61 -8.77 -16.23
C ALA A 139 4.81 -10.10 -16.27
N GLY A 140 4.53 -10.61 -17.47
CA GLY A 140 3.76 -11.85 -17.65
C GLY A 140 2.46 -11.88 -16.83
N ALA A 141 2.26 -12.96 -16.07
CA ALA A 141 1.09 -13.19 -15.22
C ALA A 141 1.09 -12.39 -13.89
N GLU A 142 2.17 -11.66 -13.58
CA GLU A 142 2.24 -10.77 -12.41
C GLU A 142 1.80 -9.33 -12.73
N ARG A 143 1.47 -9.03 -14.00
CA ARG A 143 0.98 -7.69 -14.41
C ARG A 143 -0.23 -7.27 -13.59
N GLY A 144 -0.24 -6.02 -13.15
CA GLY A 144 -1.30 -5.42 -12.35
C GLY A 144 -0.80 -5.01 -10.96
N LEU A 145 -1.70 -4.98 -9.97
CA LEU A 145 -1.44 -4.32 -8.69
C LEU A 145 -0.81 -5.26 -7.66
N VAL A 146 0.07 -4.72 -6.81
CA VAL A 146 0.80 -5.46 -5.78
C VAL A 146 0.86 -4.67 -4.48
N GLN A 147 0.45 -5.28 -3.35
CA GLN A 147 0.69 -4.74 -2.01
C GLN A 147 1.49 -5.72 -1.17
N GLY A 148 2.51 -5.24 -0.45
CA GLY A 148 3.39 -6.10 0.34
C GLY A 148 3.75 -5.49 1.69
N THR A 149 3.80 -6.32 2.72
CA THR A 149 4.35 -6.01 4.05
C THR A 149 5.61 -6.83 4.27
N ALA A 150 6.35 -6.61 5.37
CA ALA A 150 7.59 -7.35 5.66
C ALA A 150 7.47 -8.89 5.61
N SER A 151 6.26 -9.45 5.79
CA SER A 151 6.00 -10.91 5.78
C SER A 151 5.22 -11.41 4.57
N THR A 152 4.55 -10.51 3.83
CA THR A 152 3.38 -10.87 3.01
C THR A 152 3.42 -10.16 1.66
N LEU A 153 2.98 -10.82 0.59
CA LEU A 153 2.81 -10.21 -0.72
C LEU A 153 1.44 -10.60 -1.28
N LEU A 154 0.62 -9.60 -1.59
CA LEU A 154 -0.64 -9.76 -2.29
C LEU A 154 -0.50 -9.21 -3.70
N VAL A 155 -1.07 -9.91 -4.67
CA VAL A 155 -1.14 -9.47 -6.06
C VAL A 155 -2.61 -9.44 -6.50
N ARG A 156 -2.96 -8.53 -7.38
CA ARG A 156 -4.25 -8.44 -8.07
C ARG A 156 -3.96 -8.35 -9.57
N PRO A 157 -3.88 -9.51 -10.25
CA PRO A 157 -3.49 -9.55 -11.65
C PRO A 157 -4.51 -8.84 -12.53
N ASP A 158 -4.00 -8.16 -13.55
CA ASP A 158 -4.81 -7.57 -14.61
C ASP A 158 -4.12 -7.80 -15.96
N PRO A 159 -4.39 -8.93 -16.65
CA PRO A 159 -3.76 -9.23 -17.94
C PRO A 159 -4.20 -8.27 -19.06
N ALA A 160 -5.27 -7.52 -18.85
CA ALA A 160 -5.75 -6.48 -19.78
C ALA A 160 -5.09 -5.10 -19.53
N ALA A 161 -4.33 -4.93 -18.45
CA ALA A 161 -3.65 -3.68 -18.17
C ALA A 161 -2.58 -3.33 -19.22
N THR A 162 -2.38 -2.04 -19.42
CA THR A 162 -1.38 -1.50 -20.35
C THR A 162 0.04 -1.96 -19.99
N PRO A 163 0.93 -2.19 -20.97
CA PRO A 163 2.31 -2.57 -20.68
C PRO A 163 3.10 -1.53 -19.89
N ALA A 164 2.79 -0.24 -20.03
CA ALA A 164 3.42 0.80 -19.22
C ALA A 164 2.72 0.86 -17.84
N PRO A 165 3.45 0.67 -16.71
CA PRO A 165 2.88 0.83 -15.38
C PRO A 165 2.63 2.29 -15.04
N ALA A 166 1.60 2.54 -14.23
CA ALA A 166 1.21 3.87 -13.77
C ALA A 166 1.14 3.93 -12.22
N PRO A 167 1.16 5.12 -11.58
CA PRO A 167 0.90 5.23 -10.16
C PRO A 167 -0.45 4.57 -9.79
N PRO A 168 -0.48 3.59 -8.86
CA PRO A 168 -1.68 2.81 -8.60
C PRO A 168 -2.76 3.64 -7.88
N PRO A 169 -4.05 3.25 -7.90
CA PRO A 169 -5.13 4.07 -7.36
C PRO A 169 -5.01 4.24 -5.83
N LEU A 170 -5.02 5.49 -5.33
CA LEU A 170 -4.86 5.81 -3.89
C LEU A 170 -5.87 5.12 -2.94
N VAL A 171 -7.01 4.71 -3.48
CA VAL A 171 -7.90 3.75 -2.85
C VAL A 171 -7.77 2.44 -3.65
N PRO A 172 -7.11 1.41 -3.10
CA PRO A 172 -7.01 0.12 -3.78
C PRO A 172 -8.40 -0.46 -4.06
N PRO A 173 -8.59 -1.20 -5.16
CA PRO A 173 -9.76 -2.04 -5.35
C PRO A 173 -9.92 -3.03 -4.18
N ASP A 174 -11.14 -3.43 -3.86
CA ASP A 174 -11.45 -4.39 -2.80
C ASP A 174 -11.54 -5.85 -3.31
N ASP A 175 -11.44 -6.06 -4.62
CA ASP A 175 -11.60 -7.33 -5.32
C ASP A 175 -10.28 -8.00 -5.76
N ARG A 176 -10.33 -9.31 -6.03
CA ARG A 176 -9.29 -10.09 -6.75
C ARG A 176 -7.87 -10.08 -6.16
N TRP A 177 -7.68 -9.60 -4.93
CA TRP A 177 -6.41 -9.70 -4.21
C TRP A 177 -6.15 -11.13 -3.75
N ARG A 178 -5.15 -11.78 -4.37
CA ARG A 178 -4.68 -13.11 -4.00
C ARG A 178 -3.33 -13.05 -3.30
N LEU A 179 -3.14 -13.95 -2.33
CA LEU A 179 -1.87 -14.16 -1.67
C LEU A 179 -0.89 -14.81 -2.65
N ARG A 180 0.28 -14.20 -2.81
CA ARG A 180 1.34 -14.68 -3.67
C ARG A 180 2.41 -15.36 -2.81
N GLU A 181 2.68 -16.63 -3.11
CA GLU A 181 3.69 -17.44 -2.42
C GLU A 181 4.79 -17.89 -3.41
N PRO A 182 5.76 -17.03 -3.78
CA PRO A 182 6.94 -17.43 -4.55
C PRO A 182 8.07 -17.93 -3.62
N PRO A 183 9.11 -18.57 -4.16
CA PRO A 183 10.37 -18.73 -3.44
C PRO A 183 10.92 -17.36 -3.00
N ALA A 184 11.52 -17.32 -1.81
CA ALA A 184 12.17 -16.10 -1.30
C ALA A 184 13.42 -15.75 -2.13
N GLY A 185 13.75 -14.46 -2.23
CA GLY A 185 15.00 -13.98 -2.83
C GLY A 185 14.97 -13.66 -4.33
N SER A 186 13.84 -13.87 -5.03
CA SER A 186 13.67 -13.48 -6.44
C SER A 186 12.44 -12.60 -6.69
N GLY A 187 12.42 -11.92 -7.85
CA GLY A 187 11.24 -11.21 -8.38
C GLY A 187 10.56 -10.22 -7.42
N LEU A 188 9.22 -10.23 -7.38
CA LEU A 188 8.42 -9.30 -6.57
C LEU A 188 8.70 -9.37 -5.05
N PRO A 189 8.84 -10.56 -4.41
CA PRO A 189 9.29 -10.64 -3.02
C PRO A 189 10.63 -9.94 -2.77
N ALA A 190 11.62 -10.14 -3.66
CA ALA A 190 12.92 -9.49 -3.50
C ALA A 190 12.84 -7.97 -3.65
N VAL A 191 11.98 -7.44 -4.53
CA VAL A 191 11.72 -5.99 -4.62
C VAL A 191 11.00 -5.46 -3.38
N ARG A 192 10.00 -6.17 -2.87
CA ARG A 192 9.33 -5.83 -1.61
C ARG A 192 10.35 -5.74 -0.47
N ASP A 193 11.21 -6.74 -0.34
CA ASP A 193 12.21 -6.84 0.72
C ASP A 193 13.26 -5.74 0.58
N LEU A 194 13.74 -5.47 -0.65
CA LEU A 194 14.59 -4.32 -0.98
C LEU A 194 13.95 -3.00 -0.52
N LEU A 195 12.75 -2.66 -1.03
CA LEU A 195 12.11 -1.38 -0.78
C LEU A 195 11.79 -1.15 0.70
N LEU A 196 11.26 -2.16 1.40
CA LEU A 196 11.01 -2.08 2.84
C LEU A 196 12.32 -1.99 3.64
N GLY A 197 13.33 -2.76 3.23
CA GLY A 197 14.65 -2.75 3.85
C GLY A 197 15.47 -1.49 3.58
N LEU A 198 15.04 -0.59 2.68
CA LEU A 198 15.62 0.77 2.58
C LEU A 198 15.33 1.64 3.82
N GLY A 199 14.44 1.22 4.73
CA GLY A 199 14.27 1.83 6.05
C GLY A 199 14.92 1.02 7.19
N THR A 200 15.41 1.68 8.24
CA THR A 200 15.72 1.04 9.54
C THR A 200 15.66 2.07 10.68
N VAL A 201 15.44 1.58 11.91
CA VAL A 201 15.47 2.36 13.16
C VAL A 201 16.89 2.56 13.71
N ARG A 202 17.91 1.89 13.14
CA ARG A 202 19.32 1.99 13.55
C ARG A 202 20.17 2.54 12.41
N ILE A 203 21.14 3.38 12.74
CA ILE A 203 22.21 3.82 11.82
C ILE A 203 23.00 2.57 11.39
N ASP A 204 23.32 2.45 10.10
CA ASP A 204 24.15 1.35 9.59
C ASP A 204 25.62 1.55 10.04
N PRO A 205 26.39 0.47 10.29
CA PRO A 205 27.80 0.62 10.61
C PRO A 205 28.58 1.23 9.42
N PRO A 206 29.62 2.06 9.66
CA PRO A 206 30.42 2.63 8.59
C PRO A 206 31.14 1.52 7.80
N SER A 207 31.14 1.63 6.47
CA SER A 207 31.77 0.64 5.60
C SER A 207 33.13 1.14 5.09
N PRO A 208 34.27 0.54 5.50
CA PRO A 208 35.60 0.89 4.98
C PRO A 208 35.78 0.49 3.50
N GLU A 209 34.88 -0.34 2.98
CA GLU A 209 34.86 -0.77 1.58
C GLU A 209 34.08 0.18 0.68
N ALA A 210 33.38 1.17 1.24
CA ALA A 210 32.63 2.14 0.46
C ALA A 210 33.56 3.10 -0.29
N ARG A 211 33.15 3.49 -1.50
CA ARG A 211 33.89 4.38 -2.40
C ARG A 211 32.99 5.49 -2.92
N TRP A 212 33.54 6.70 -2.99
CA TRP A 212 32.92 7.79 -3.74
C TRP A 212 33.37 7.66 -5.20
N LEU A 213 32.43 7.76 -6.14
CA LEU A 213 32.69 7.60 -7.56
C LEU A 213 32.75 8.95 -8.28
N ARG A 214 31.76 9.82 -8.03
CA ARG A 214 31.58 11.14 -8.66
C ARG A 214 30.41 11.88 -8.02
N ARG A 215 30.25 13.16 -8.35
CA ARG A 215 29.03 13.94 -8.12
C ARG A 215 28.14 13.92 -9.37
N GLU A 216 26.83 13.90 -9.19
CA GLU A 216 25.81 14.02 -10.23
C GLU A 216 24.71 15.01 -9.79
N ILE A 217 23.80 15.35 -10.71
CA ILE A 217 22.55 16.04 -10.42
C ILE A 217 21.40 15.10 -10.83
N VAL A 218 20.44 14.91 -9.94
CA VAL A 218 19.21 14.11 -10.16
C VAL A 218 18.02 14.97 -9.77
N ASP A 219 17.11 15.23 -10.71
CA ASP A 219 15.93 16.10 -10.52
C ASP A 219 16.30 17.45 -9.86
N ASP A 220 17.32 18.12 -10.41
CA ASP A 220 17.95 19.37 -9.92
C ASP A 220 18.58 19.30 -8.51
N VAL A 221 18.64 18.12 -7.87
CA VAL A 221 19.31 17.89 -6.59
C VAL A 221 20.75 17.40 -6.80
N PRO A 222 21.77 18.07 -6.24
CA PRO A 222 23.15 17.57 -6.26
C PRO A 222 23.31 16.35 -5.34
N VAL A 223 23.87 15.28 -5.88
CA VAL A 223 24.05 13.99 -5.19
C VAL A 223 25.47 13.46 -5.37
N ASP A 224 26.01 12.83 -4.33
CA ASP A 224 27.22 12.03 -4.42
C ASP A 224 26.85 10.59 -4.83
N VAL A 225 27.57 10.04 -5.82
CA VAL A 225 27.41 8.66 -6.29
C VAL A 225 28.40 7.78 -5.55
N LEU A 226 27.89 6.95 -4.66
CA LEU A 226 28.66 6.07 -3.78
C LEU A 226 28.51 4.61 -4.22
N GLN A 227 29.58 3.82 -4.14
CA GLN A 227 29.54 2.35 -4.26
C GLN A 227 29.82 1.75 -2.89
N ALA A 228 28.85 1.04 -2.33
CA ALA A 228 28.91 0.55 -0.95
C ALA A 228 28.11 -0.75 -0.78
N PRO A 229 28.46 -1.63 0.18
CA PRO A 229 27.57 -2.73 0.53
C PRO A 229 26.30 -2.20 1.19
N LEU A 230 25.14 -2.77 0.86
CA LEU A 230 23.86 -2.41 1.47
C LEU A 230 23.26 -3.66 2.13
N PRO A 231 22.90 -3.65 3.43
CA PRO A 231 22.47 -4.86 4.16
C PRO A 231 21.34 -5.65 3.50
N VAL A 232 20.36 -4.98 2.89
CA VAL A 232 19.21 -5.61 2.23
C VAL A 232 19.56 -6.32 0.90
N LEU A 233 20.75 -6.05 0.33
CA LEU A 233 21.26 -6.71 -0.88
C LEU A 233 22.41 -7.69 -0.57
N GLN A 234 22.70 -7.97 0.70
CA GLN A 234 23.68 -8.98 1.08
C GLN A 234 23.20 -10.37 0.63
N GLY A 235 24.08 -11.09 -0.06
CA GLY A 235 23.77 -12.37 -0.72
C GLY A 235 23.81 -12.31 -2.25
N ALA A 236 23.71 -11.13 -2.88
CA ALA A 236 23.77 -10.94 -4.34
C ALA A 236 25.19 -11.11 -4.97
N GLY A 237 25.95 -12.10 -4.48
CA GLY A 237 27.32 -12.40 -4.88
C GLY A 237 28.35 -11.46 -4.24
N SER A 238 29.26 -12.01 -3.42
CA SER A 238 30.32 -11.29 -2.71
C SER A 238 31.44 -10.70 -3.59
N ALA A 239 31.20 -10.55 -4.90
CA ALA A 239 32.16 -9.98 -5.85
C ALA A 239 32.22 -8.45 -5.66
N PRO A 240 33.42 -7.82 -5.62
CA PRO A 240 33.56 -6.37 -5.49
C PRO A 240 32.76 -5.56 -6.52
N ASP A 241 32.64 -6.12 -7.74
CA ASP A 241 31.99 -5.50 -8.90
C ASP A 241 30.45 -5.52 -8.83
N ARG A 242 29.86 -6.27 -7.88
CA ARG A 242 28.40 -6.34 -7.65
C ARG A 242 27.91 -5.46 -6.51
N ARG A 243 28.76 -4.58 -5.95
CA ARG A 243 28.34 -3.60 -4.94
C ARG A 243 27.34 -2.60 -5.56
N PRO A 244 26.19 -2.33 -4.91
CA PRO A 244 25.23 -1.36 -5.43
C PRO A 244 25.82 0.05 -5.45
N ARG A 245 25.39 0.82 -6.44
CA ARG A 245 25.60 2.27 -6.54
C ARG A 245 24.41 2.99 -5.93
N LEU A 246 24.69 4.02 -5.15
CA LEU A 246 23.75 4.80 -4.35
C LEU A 246 23.97 6.29 -4.67
N TRP A 247 22.92 6.98 -5.08
CA TRP A 247 22.94 8.43 -5.31
C TRP A 247 22.38 9.09 -4.05
N VAL A 248 23.23 9.77 -3.28
CA VAL A 248 22.91 10.26 -1.94
C VAL A 248 23.13 11.76 -1.87
N ASP A 249 22.13 12.53 -1.42
CA ASP A 249 22.29 13.97 -1.24
C ASP A 249 23.05 14.33 0.06
N ARG A 250 23.25 15.62 0.28
CA ARG A 250 23.87 16.16 1.50
C ARG A 250 23.09 15.83 2.79
N ASP A 251 21.79 15.59 2.69
CA ASP A 251 20.88 15.32 3.81
C ASP A 251 20.71 13.80 4.06
N ALA A 252 21.58 12.99 3.46
CA ALA A 252 21.58 11.53 3.49
C ALA A 252 20.35 10.86 2.84
N ARG A 253 19.64 11.54 1.94
CA ARG A 253 18.54 10.93 1.19
C ARG A 253 19.06 10.22 -0.05
N LEU A 254 18.63 8.97 -0.22
CA LEU A 254 18.83 8.19 -1.43
C LEU A 254 17.88 8.67 -2.55
N HIS A 255 18.39 9.15 -3.67
CA HIS A 255 17.57 9.50 -4.84
C HIS A 255 17.46 8.35 -5.83
N ARG A 256 18.52 7.55 -5.95
CA ARG A 256 18.58 6.37 -6.84
C ARG A 256 19.46 5.28 -6.25
N LEU A 257 19.11 4.03 -6.51
CA LEU A 257 19.92 2.84 -6.27
C LEU A 257 20.02 2.05 -7.59
N ALA A 258 21.21 1.52 -7.88
CA ALA A 258 21.40 0.55 -8.97
C ALA A 258 22.28 -0.60 -8.48
N GLY A 259 21.83 -1.85 -8.66
CA GLY A 259 22.52 -3.03 -8.17
C GLY A 259 21.89 -4.32 -8.69
N TRP A 260 21.93 -5.37 -7.88
CA TRP A 260 21.41 -6.70 -8.22
C TRP A 260 20.60 -7.26 -7.05
N LEU A 261 19.49 -7.94 -7.35
CA LEU A 261 18.73 -8.72 -6.40
C LEU A 261 19.50 -10.02 -6.02
N PRO A 262 19.10 -10.75 -4.96
CA PRO A 262 19.80 -11.96 -4.52
C PRO A 262 19.88 -13.06 -5.59
N ASP A 263 18.89 -13.13 -6.50
CA ASP A 263 18.89 -14.02 -7.68
C ASP A 263 19.82 -13.57 -8.83
N GLY A 264 20.51 -12.44 -8.68
CA GLY A 264 21.39 -11.85 -9.68
C GLY A 264 20.69 -10.96 -10.71
N THR A 265 19.37 -10.74 -10.61
CA THR A 265 18.62 -9.85 -11.50
C THR A 265 19.06 -8.40 -11.30
N PRO A 266 19.50 -7.68 -12.35
CA PRO A 266 19.80 -6.26 -12.24
C PRO A 266 18.56 -5.47 -11.80
N VAL A 267 18.73 -4.56 -10.85
CA VAL A 267 17.66 -3.68 -10.34
C VAL A 267 18.12 -2.23 -10.33
N THR A 268 17.25 -1.33 -10.78
CA THR A 268 17.34 0.11 -10.53
C THR A 268 16.11 0.55 -9.75
N VAL A 269 16.29 1.36 -8.71
CA VAL A 269 15.23 2.01 -7.94
C VAL A 269 15.46 3.52 -7.99
N GLU A 270 14.44 4.28 -8.37
CA GLU A 270 14.39 5.74 -8.29
C GLU A 270 13.37 6.13 -7.21
N LEU A 271 13.69 7.11 -6.36
CA LEU A 271 12.86 7.53 -5.24
C LEU A 271 12.38 8.97 -5.43
N ALA A 272 11.11 9.14 -5.83
CA ALA A 272 10.46 10.43 -5.95
C ALA A 272 10.15 11.02 -4.56
N ARG A 273 11.07 11.86 -4.05
CA ARG A 273 11.02 12.39 -2.67
C ARG A 273 9.91 13.39 -2.39
N SER A 274 9.26 13.94 -3.41
CA SER A 274 8.08 14.81 -3.31
C SER A 274 6.75 14.04 -3.23
N ASP A 275 6.72 12.81 -3.76
CA ASP A 275 5.51 12.00 -3.89
C ASP A 275 5.29 11.14 -2.62
N ARG A 276 4.39 11.58 -1.72
CA ARG A 276 4.21 10.96 -0.39
C ARG A 276 2.74 10.73 0.03
N PRO A 277 1.88 10.13 -0.81
CA PRO A 277 0.47 9.92 -0.49
C PRO A 277 0.30 8.98 0.72
N THR A 278 -0.85 9.07 1.41
CA THR A 278 -1.16 8.14 2.50
C THR A 278 -1.67 6.82 1.93
N LEU A 279 -0.83 5.79 2.01
CA LEU A 279 -1.15 4.44 1.53
C LEU A 279 -2.24 3.79 2.40
N ARG A 280 -3.11 3.02 1.74
CA ARG A 280 -4.19 2.27 2.35
C ARG A 280 -3.92 0.78 2.14
N PRO A 281 -3.72 -0.02 3.22
CA PRO A 281 -3.73 -1.47 3.09
C PRO A 281 -5.09 -1.95 2.61
N VAL A 282 -5.11 -2.97 1.74
CA VAL A 282 -6.32 -3.71 1.39
C VAL A 282 -6.89 -4.45 2.61
N ASP A 283 -8.17 -4.84 2.59
CA ASP A 283 -8.83 -5.57 3.68
C ASP A 283 -8.03 -6.82 4.11
N ALA A 284 -7.47 -7.55 3.15
CA ALA A 284 -6.62 -8.73 3.38
C ALA A 284 -5.31 -8.44 4.17
N LEU A 285 -4.85 -7.19 4.22
CA LEU A 285 -3.72 -6.74 5.06
C LEU A 285 -4.18 -6.02 6.34
N GLY A 286 -5.50 -6.03 6.63
CA GLY A 286 -6.12 -5.43 7.80
C GLY A 286 -6.91 -4.14 7.52
N GLY A 287 -6.96 -3.73 6.25
CA GLY A 287 -7.75 -2.59 5.78
C GLY A 287 -7.27 -1.23 6.30
N ARG A 288 -8.23 -0.31 6.50
CA ARG A 288 -7.94 1.05 6.96
C ARG A 288 -7.22 1.05 8.33
N PRO A 289 -6.12 1.80 8.49
CA PRO A 289 -5.44 1.89 9.78
C PRO A 289 -6.37 2.52 10.83
N GLY A 290 -6.27 2.03 12.07
CA GLY A 290 -6.98 2.56 13.23
C GLY A 290 -6.03 3.01 14.33
N LEU A 291 -6.58 3.50 15.44
CA LEU A 291 -5.84 3.84 16.65
C LEU A 291 -6.34 2.91 17.77
N PRO A 292 -5.64 1.79 18.04
CA PRO A 292 -6.02 0.85 19.07
C PRO A 292 -6.12 1.51 20.44
N ARG A 293 -7.27 1.37 21.10
CA ARG A 293 -7.49 1.82 22.48
C ARG A 293 -8.22 0.76 23.30
N ALA A 294 -8.19 0.91 24.63
CA ALA A 294 -9.06 0.16 25.53
C ALA A 294 -10.54 0.34 25.13
N LEU A 295 -11.36 -0.67 25.43
CA LEU A 295 -12.80 -0.58 25.25
C LEU A 295 -13.40 0.44 26.23
N SER A 296 -14.41 1.19 25.79
CA SER A 296 -15.29 1.90 26.72
C SER A 296 -16.23 0.91 27.42
N ASP A 297 -16.85 1.29 28.54
CA ASP A 297 -17.76 0.42 29.28
C ASP A 297 -18.89 -0.13 28.39
N GLY A 298 -19.49 0.73 27.56
CA GLY A 298 -20.53 0.33 26.58
C GLY A 298 -20.03 -0.52 25.40
N GLU A 299 -18.72 -0.58 25.15
CA GLU A 299 -18.11 -1.53 24.20
C GLU A 299 -17.79 -2.86 24.90
N ALA A 300 -17.24 -2.81 26.12
CA ALA A 300 -16.97 -3.97 26.97
C ALA A 300 -18.25 -4.76 27.28
N ASP A 301 -19.32 -4.06 27.68
CA ASP A 301 -20.67 -4.61 27.88
C ASP A 301 -21.22 -5.26 26.61
N ARG A 302 -20.98 -4.65 25.45
CA ARG A 302 -21.46 -5.22 24.18
C ARG A 302 -20.73 -6.51 23.82
N LEU A 303 -19.42 -6.57 24.09
CA LEU A 303 -18.60 -7.76 23.89
C LEU A 303 -18.92 -8.87 24.91
N ALA A 304 -19.13 -8.52 26.18
CA ALA A 304 -19.47 -9.47 27.24
C ALA A 304 -20.82 -10.17 26.97
N ARG A 305 -21.82 -9.42 26.51
CA ARG A 305 -23.16 -9.93 26.16
C ARG A 305 -23.24 -10.58 24.76
N LEU A 306 -22.14 -10.62 24.00
CA LEU A 306 -22.12 -11.20 22.65
C LEU A 306 -22.62 -12.65 22.62
N PRO A 307 -22.20 -13.59 23.51
CA PRO A 307 -22.64 -14.99 23.43
C PRO A 307 -24.17 -15.16 23.57
N ASP A 308 -24.80 -14.38 24.44
CA ASP A 308 -26.26 -14.38 24.62
C ASP A 308 -26.98 -13.84 23.39
N ARG A 309 -26.48 -12.73 22.80
CA ARG A 309 -27.03 -12.16 21.58
C ARG A 309 -26.93 -13.11 20.38
N LEU A 310 -25.82 -13.84 20.26
CA LEU A 310 -25.64 -14.84 19.21
C LEU A 310 -26.63 -16.00 19.36
N ARG A 311 -26.81 -16.51 20.59
CA ARG A 311 -27.84 -17.53 20.88
C ARG A 311 -29.26 -17.03 20.60
N ALA A 312 -29.57 -15.79 20.97
CA ALA A 312 -30.88 -15.17 20.70
C ALA A 312 -31.14 -14.92 19.21
N ALA A 313 -30.12 -14.58 18.42
CA ALA A 313 -30.22 -14.44 16.96
C ALA A 313 -30.40 -15.78 16.23
N GLY A 314 -30.01 -16.90 16.86
CA GLY A 314 -30.19 -18.27 16.36
C GLY A 314 -29.19 -18.68 15.27
N GLY A 315 -28.92 -17.83 14.28
CA GLY A 315 -27.98 -18.07 13.20
C GLY A 315 -27.69 -16.86 12.31
N ALA A 316 -26.95 -17.09 11.22
CA ALA A 316 -26.66 -16.11 10.19
C ALA A 316 -26.45 -16.76 8.82
N THR A 317 -26.87 -16.10 7.74
CA THR A 317 -26.27 -16.33 6.42
C THR A 317 -24.85 -15.75 6.43
N LEU A 318 -23.91 -16.43 5.78
CA LEU A 318 -22.50 -16.02 5.73
C LEU A 318 -21.96 -16.03 4.30
N THR A 319 -20.98 -15.15 4.06
CA THR A 319 -20.04 -15.25 2.94
C THR A 319 -18.63 -15.24 3.50
N VAL A 320 -17.73 -16.04 2.90
CA VAL A 320 -16.32 -16.11 3.28
C VAL A 320 -15.43 -15.71 2.10
N THR A 321 -14.37 -14.98 2.41
CA THR A 321 -13.33 -14.58 1.46
C THR A 321 -11.97 -14.77 2.11
N ALA A 322 -11.05 -15.47 1.43
CA ALA A 322 -9.68 -15.65 1.87
C ALA A 322 -8.71 -15.42 0.69
N PRO A 323 -7.66 -14.60 0.85
CA PRO A 323 -6.75 -14.27 -0.25
C PRO A 323 -5.87 -15.47 -0.68
N SER A 324 -5.66 -16.46 0.20
CA SER A 324 -5.05 -17.74 -0.17
C SER A 324 -5.94 -18.44 -1.20
N ALA A 325 -5.41 -18.68 -2.41
CA ALA A 325 -6.10 -19.30 -3.56
C ALA A 325 -7.40 -18.58 -4.04
N ASP A 326 -7.57 -17.29 -3.72
CA ASP A 326 -8.80 -16.49 -3.98
C ASP A 326 -10.06 -17.30 -3.63
N LEU A 327 -10.04 -17.89 -2.43
CA LEU A 327 -11.11 -18.71 -1.89
C LEU A 327 -12.32 -17.85 -1.57
N ARG A 328 -13.46 -18.23 -2.13
CA ARG A 328 -14.75 -17.59 -1.89
C ARG A 328 -15.79 -18.63 -1.50
N GLY A 329 -16.73 -18.27 -0.65
CA GLY A 329 -17.78 -19.19 -0.27
C GLY A 329 -18.99 -18.52 0.32
N SER A 330 -20.07 -19.30 0.44
CA SER A 330 -21.31 -18.85 1.07
C SER A 330 -22.00 -19.99 1.80
N GLY A 331 -22.93 -19.67 2.69
CA GLY A 331 -23.73 -20.67 3.40
C GLY A 331 -24.40 -20.12 4.65
N TRP A 332 -24.47 -20.96 5.67
CA TRP A 332 -25.20 -20.67 6.89
C TRP A 332 -24.43 -21.14 8.13
N LEU A 333 -24.61 -20.43 9.24
CA LEU A 333 -24.25 -20.91 10.57
C LEU A 333 -25.46 -20.82 11.50
N SER A 334 -25.52 -21.70 12.48
CA SER A 334 -26.46 -21.67 13.59
C SER A 334 -25.69 -21.69 14.90
N TRP A 335 -25.85 -20.63 15.69
CA TRP A 335 -25.35 -20.56 17.06
C TRP A 335 -26.20 -21.40 18.01
N ALA A 336 -27.51 -21.54 17.74
CA ALA A 336 -28.40 -22.41 18.50
C ALA A 336 -28.07 -23.91 18.30
N GLY A 337 -27.74 -24.31 17.07
CA GLY A 337 -27.33 -25.67 16.73
C GLY A 337 -25.82 -25.95 16.83
N SER A 338 -25.00 -24.94 17.14
CA SER A 338 -23.53 -25.00 17.13
C SER A 338 -22.96 -25.68 15.87
N ALA A 339 -23.45 -25.28 14.70
CA ALA A 339 -23.07 -25.87 13.42
C ALA A 339 -23.00 -24.81 12.31
N ALA A 340 -22.18 -25.06 11.30
CA ALA A 340 -22.15 -24.29 10.06
C ALA A 340 -22.09 -25.22 8.84
N TYR A 341 -22.64 -24.76 7.73
CA TYR A 341 -22.65 -25.46 6.45
C TYR A 341 -22.41 -24.45 5.33
N LEU A 342 -21.31 -24.60 4.61
CA LEU A 342 -20.86 -23.69 3.57
C LEU A 342 -20.38 -24.42 2.31
N SER A 343 -20.49 -23.74 1.18
CA SER A 343 -19.89 -24.10 -0.10
C SER A 343 -18.72 -23.16 -0.35
N VAL A 344 -17.53 -23.70 -0.63
CA VAL A 344 -16.31 -22.95 -0.92
C VAL A 344 -15.82 -23.31 -2.32
N VAL A 345 -15.45 -22.31 -3.11
CA VAL A 345 -14.83 -22.41 -4.43
C VAL A 345 -13.47 -21.72 -4.40
N GLU A 346 -12.53 -22.24 -5.18
CA GLU A 346 -11.22 -21.63 -5.42
C GLU A 346 -11.24 -21.03 -6.82
N ALA A 347 -10.72 -19.81 -7.02
CA ALA A 347 -10.85 -19.15 -8.32
C ALA A 347 -10.08 -19.87 -9.45
N ASP A 348 -9.04 -20.62 -9.09
CA ASP A 348 -8.19 -21.37 -10.03
C ASP A 348 -8.78 -22.77 -10.39
N ASP A 349 -9.80 -23.27 -9.66
CA ASP A 349 -10.60 -24.47 -10.03
C ASP A 349 -12.11 -24.19 -9.92
N PRO A 350 -12.67 -23.38 -10.84
CA PRO A 350 -14.10 -23.04 -10.84
C PRO A 350 -15.00 -24.23 -11.20
N GLY A 351 -14.44 -25.37 -11.64
CA GLY A 351 -15.17 -26.59 -11.96
C GLY A 351 -15.55 -27.41 -10.71
N ARG A 352 -14.98 -27.11 -9.55
CA ARG A 352 -15.21 -27.84 -8.30
C ARG A 352 -15.61 -26.90 -7.16
N ARG A 353 -16.28 -27.47 -6.16
CA ARG A 353 -16.57 -26.79 -4.89
C ARG A 353 -16.43 -27.76 -3.73
N THR A 354 -15.88 -27.26 -2.63
CA THR A 354 -15.80 -27.99 -1.37
C THR A 354 -17.02 -27.62 -0.51
N LEU A 355 -17.88 -28.60 -0.25
CA LEU A 355 -18.90 -28.50 0.78
C LEU A 355 -18.27 -28.77 2.14
N VAL A 356 -18.50 -27.90 3.11
CA VAL A 356 -17.91 -27.96 4.45
C VAL A 356 -19.02 -27.95 5.49
N ARG A 357 -19.04 -28.97 6.36
CA ARG A 357 -19.89 -29.01 7.56
C ARG A 357 -19.00 -28.85 8.79
N ALA A 358 -19.17 -27.77 9.54
CA ALA A 358 -18.40 -27.49 10.74
C ALA A 358 -19.26 -27.53 12.01
N ARG A 359 -18.64 -27.93 13.11
CA ARG A 359 -19.07 -27.82 14.52
C ARG A 359 -17.85 -27.36 15.33
N PRO A 360 -17.99 -26.87 16.57
CA PRO A 360 -16.85 -26.54 17.42
C PRO A 360 -15.82 -27.68 17.52
N GLY A 361 -14.63 -27.45 16.97
CA GLY A 361 -13.49 -28.38 16.96
C GLY A 361 -13.56 -29.50 15.91
N SER A 362 -14.57 -29.53 15.04
CA SER A 362 -14.81 -30.67 14.14
C SER A 362 -15.38 -30.23 12.79
N VAL A 363 -14.71 -30.59 11.71
CA VAL A 363 -15.07 -30.22 10.33
C VAL A 363 -15.04 -31.44 9.41
N ALA A 364 -16.11 -31.63 8.66
CA ALA A 364 -16.21 -32.62 7.59
C ALA A 364 -16.26 -31.90 6.23
N ARG A 365 -15.66 -32.51 5.20
CA ARG A 365 -15.62 -31.98 3.82
C ARG A 365 -16.16 -32.98 2.81
N LEU A 366 -16.69 -32.47 1.70
CA LEU A 366 -16.97 -33.23 0.49
C LEU A 366 -16.70 -32.33 -0.73
N VAL A 367 -15.78 -32.74 -1.60
CA VAL A 367 -15.57 -32.08 -2.90
C VAL A 367 -16.64 -32.59 -3.87
N VAL A 368 -17.32 -31.67 -4.55
CA VAL A 368 -18.34 -31.97 -5.56
C VAL A 368 -18.13 -31.06 -6.79
N PRO A 369 -18.71 -31.39 -7.96
CA PRO A 369 -18.74 -30.47 -9.08
C PRO A 369 -19.37 -29.12 -8.70
N ALA A 370 -18.81 -28.03 -9.23
CA ALA A 370 -19.45 -26.73 -9.14
C ALA A 370 -20.78 -26.76 -9.92
N GLY A 371 -21.84 -26.23 -9.31
CA GLY A 371 -23.14 -26.05 -9.95
C GLY A 371 -23.50 -24.57 -9.93
N GLY A 372 -24.57 -24.18 -10.65
CA GLY A 372 -24.97 -22.76 -10.76
C GLY A 372 -25.40 -22.07 -9.46
N ALA A 373 -25.58 -22.82 -8.36
CA ALA A 373 -25.91 -22.26 -7.05
C ALA A 373 -24.64 -21.96 -6.22
N THR A 374 -24.48 -20.70 -5.80
CA THR A 374 -23.38 -20.23 -4.94
C THR A 374 -23.44 -20.79 -3.52
N GLY A 375 -24.64 -21.06 -3.02
CA GLY A 375 -24.89 -21.69 -1.72
C GLY A 375 -24.72 -23.22 -1.74
N PRO A 376 -24.47 -23.85 -0.58
CA PRO A 376 -24.42 -25.29 -0.48
C PRO A 376 -25.84 -25.88 -0.60
N PRO A 377 -25.99 -27.07 -1.21
CA PRO A 377 -27.30 -27.65 -1.52
C PRO A 377 -28.06 -28.09 -0.26
N LEU A 378 -29.39 -27.97 -0.31
CA LEU A 378 -30.32 -28.44 0.71
C LEU A 378 -31.29 -29.48 0.08
N PRO A 379 -31.44 -30.68 0.65
CA PRO A 379 -30.68 -31.25 1.77
C PRO A 379 -29.19 -31.43 1.44
N ALA A 380 -28.35 -31.56 2.46
CA ALA A 380 -26.93 -31.81 2.26
C ALA A 380 -26.65 -33.24 1.75
N PRO A 381 -25.63 -33.47 0.90
CA PRO A 381 -25.36 -34.79 0.35
C PRO A 381 -24.95 -35.79 1.44
N ASP A 382 -25.45 -37.03 1.32
CA ASP A 382 -25.16 -38.15 2.22
C ASP A 382 -23.67 -38.34 2.53
N GLY A 383 -22.80 -38.19 1.52
CA GLY A 383 -21.36 -38.29 1.69
C GLY A 383 -20.80 -37.30 2.72
N LEU A 384 -21.32 -36.07 2.75
CA LEU A 384 -20.93 -35.04 3.73
C LEU A 384 -21.56 -35.32 5.11
N VAL A 385 -22.78 -35.85 5.14
CA VAL A 385 -23.47 -36.18 6.40
C VAL A 385 -22.74 -37.31 7.13
N ARG A 386 -22.28 -38.32 6.38
CA ARG A 386 -21.55 -39.50 6.87
C ARG A 386 -20.05 -39.25 7.08
N ALA A 387 -19.46 -38.25 6.43
CA ALA A 387 -18.05 -37.93 6.57
C ALA A 387 -17.65 -37.62 8.02
N ALA A 388 -16.58 -38.29 8.47
CA ALA A 388 -15.99 -38.07 9.79
C ALA A 388 -15.45 -36.64 9.91
N GLY A 389 -15.66 -36.01 11.07
CA GLY A 389 -15.17 -34.68 11.34
C GLY A 389 -13.74 -34.70 11.90
N ARG A 390 -12.85 -33.87 11.35
CA ARG A 390 -11.47 -33.65 11.81
C ARG A 390 -11.28 -32.25 12.42
N PRO A 391 -10.19 -31.98 13.15
CA PRO A 391 -9.88 -30.61 13.59
C PRO A 391 -9.76 -29.63 12.41
N PRO A 392 -10.05 -28.32 12.62
CA PRO A 392 -9.81 -27.26 11.64
C PRO A 392 -8.35 -27.22 11.16
N GLY A 393 -8.16 -27.42 9.85
CA GLY A 393 -6.85 -27.53 9.20
C GLY A 393 -6.39 -26.24 8.51
N ASP A 394 -7.31 -25.50 7.90
CA ASP A 394 -7.03 -24.21 7.24
C ASP A 394 -7.62 -23.00 7.97
N ASP A 395 -7.31 -21.81 7.48
CA ASP A 395 -7.73 -20.54 8.10
C ASP A 395 -9.23 -20.25 7.95
N VAL A 396 -9.88 -20.75 6.90
CA VAL A 396 -11.34 -20.64 6.71
C VAL A 396 -12.07 -21.50 7.76
N GLU A 397 -11.63 -22.73 7.96
CA GLU A 397 -12.15 -23.61 9.00
C GLU A 397 -11.90 -23.06 10.41
N ARG A 398 -10.72 -22.49 10.66
CA ARG A 398 -10.42 -21.82 11.94
C ARG A 398 -11.30 -20.59 12.17
N LEU A 399 -11.60 -19.82 11.13
CA LEU A 399 -12.50 -18.66 11.20
C LEU A 399 -13.95 -19.09 11.48
N VAL A 400 -14.43 -20.15 10.83
CA VAL A 400 -15.76 -20.71 11.08
C VAL A 400 -15.87 -21.33 12.47
N ASP A 401 -14.85 -22.06 12.94
CA ASP A 401 -14.78 -22.57 14.32
C ASP A 401 -14.82 -21.42 15.35
N ALA A 402 -14.08 -20.33 15.11
CA ALA A 402 -14.13 -19.13 15.96
C ALA A 402 -15.52 -18.47 15.97
N ALA A 403 -16.20 -18.39 14.81
CA ALA A 403 -17.55 -17.85 14.70
C ALA A 403 -18.59 -18.69 15.48
N LEU A 404 -18.46 -20.02 15.47
CA LEU A 404 -19.30 -20.93 16.25
C LEU A 404 -19.02 -20.83 17.75
N ARG A 405 -17.74 -20.79 18.15
CA ARG A 405 -17.34 -20.65 19.57
C ARG A 405 -17.73 -19.31 20.19
N GLY A 406 -17.95 -18.26 19.39
CA GLY A 406 -18.41 -16.96 19.87
C GLY A 406 -19.71 -17.01 20.70
N ALA A 407 -20.56 -18.02 20.50
CA ALA A 407 -21.79 -18.23 21.26
C ALA A 407 -21.58 -18.96 22.61
N GLY A 408 -20.38 -19.50 22.86
CA GLY A 408 -20.10 -20.40 23.98
C GLY A 408 -19.53 -19.73 25.24
N SER A 409 -18.72 -18.68 25.12
CA SER A 409 -18.09 -18.02 26.28
C SER A 409 -17.78 -16.55 26.02
N ALA A 410 -17.95 -15.71 27.05
CA ALA A 410 -17.65 -14.29 26.98
C ALA A 410 -16.15 -14.03 26.80
N VAL A 411 -15.81 -12.98 26.06
CA VAL A 411 -14.42 -12.52 25.91
C VAL A 411 -14.14 -11.47 26.99
N PRO A 412 -13.12 -11.65 27.86
CA PRO A 412 -12.73 -10.63 28.82
C PRO A 412 -12.34 -9.33 28.10
N ALA A 413 -12.82 -8.18 28.58
CA ALA A 413 -12.54 -6.88 27.98
C ALA A 413 -11.03 -6.56 27.94
N THR A 414 -10.27 -7.02 28.94
CA THR A 414 -8.79 -6.90 28.99
C THR A 414 -8.06 -7.68 27.90
N ALA A 415 -8.72 -8.65 27.25
CA ALA A 415 -8.18 -9.39 26.11
C ALA A 415 -8.53 -8.76 24.75
N ALA A 416 -9.13 -7.57 24.75
CA ALA A 416 -9.68 -6.91 23.57
C ALA A 416 -9.33 -5.40 23.51
N VAL A 417 -9.14 -4.88 22.30
CA VAL A 417 -8.95 -3.46 22.03
C VAL A 417 -9.87 -3.02 20.90
N ARG A 418 -10.33 -1.77 20.93
CA ARG A 418 -11.06 -1.18 19.81
C ARG A 418 -10.08 -0.55 18.85
N VAL A 419 -10.15 -0.95 17.59
CA VAL A 419 -9.25 -0.51 16.51
C VAL A 419 -9.76 0.77 15.85
N ARG A 420 -11.05 0.80 15.45
CA ARG A 420 -11.69 1.91 14.72
C ARG A 420 -13.22 1.78 14.70
N ASP A 421 -13.92 2.85 14.35
CA ASP A 421 -15.26 2.77 13.73
C ASP A 421 -15.11 2.35 12.27
N ASP A 422 -16.10 1.64 11.73
CA ASP A 422 -16.19 1.32 10.30
C ASP A 422 -17.66 1.16 9.86
N ARG A 423 -17.89 0.78 8.59
CA ARG A 423 -19.23 0.43 8.08
C ARG A 423 -19.25 -0.90 7.34
N VAL A 424 -20.33 -1.66 7.50
CA VAL A 424 -20.63 -2.89 6.73
C VAL A 424 -22.09 -2.84 6.29
N ALA A 425 -22.35 -2.92 4.99
CA ALA A 425 -23.69 -2.79 4.39
C ALA A 425 -24.46 -1.58 4.99
N ASP A 426 -23.83 -0.41 4.92
CA ASP A 426 -24.26 0.88 5.47
C ASP A 426 -24.48 0.97 6.99
N ARG A 427 -24.31 -0.12 7.75
CA ARG A 427 -24.40 -0.13 9.21
C ARG A 427 -23.08 0.31 9.84
N ALA A 428 -23.13 1.26 10.76
CA ALA A 428 -21.98 1.63 11.60
C ALA A 428 -21.64 0.50 12.58
N VAL A 429 -20.36 0.17 12.67
CA VAL A 429 -19.83 -0.92 13.51
C VAL A 429 -18.54 -0.50 14.21
N ASP A 430 -18.30 -1.05 15.40
CA ASP A 430 -17.00 -0.96 16.07
C ASP A 430 -16.15 -2.18 15.69
N VAL A 431 -14.91 -1.95 15.27
CA VAL A 431 -13.93 -3.01 15.00
C VAL A 431 -13.17 -3.30 16.29
N ILE A 432 -13.43 -4.44 16.90
CA ILE A 432 -12.84 -4.89 18.17
C ILE A 432 -11.90 -6.07 17.88
N GLU A 433 -10.61 -5.89 18.17
CA GLU A 433 -9.58 -6.90 18.00
C GLU A 433 -9.31 -7.62 19.33
N VAL A 434 -9.42 -8.94 19.31
CA VAL A 434 -9.26 -9.84 20.46
C VAL A 434 -7.93 -10.59 20.30
N ARG A 435 -7.06 -10.47 21.31
CA ARG A 435 -5.76 -11.16 21.42
C ARG A 435 -4.88 -11.06 20.15
N GLY A 436 -4.89 -9.91 19.48
CA GLY A 436 -4.05 -9.65 18.30
C GLY A 436 -4.37 -10.45 17.03
N ARG A 437 -5.47 -11.22 17.03
CA ARG A 437 -5.70 -12.29 16.02
C ARG A 437 -7.12 -12.39 15.46
N LEU A 438 -8.14 -11.92 16.18
CA LEU A 438 -9.54 -12.08 15.79
C LEU A 438 -10.25 -10.73 15.87
N ARG A 439 -10.87 -10.25 14.79
CA ARG A 439 -11.60 -8.97 14.76
C ARG A 439 -13.09 -9.19 14.64
N TRP A 440 -13.83 -8.71 15.62
CA TRP A 440 -15.28 -8.62 15.59
C TRP A 440 -15.70 -7.23 15.12
N TRP A 441 -16.52 -7.17 14.07
CA TRP A 441 -17.14 -5.94 13.60
C TRP A 441 -18.57 -5.91 14.15
N ILE A 442 -18.77 -5.28 15.30
CA ILE A 442 -20.00 -5.35 16.10
C ILE A 442 -20.81 -4.07 15.90
N ASP A 443 -22.08 -4.20 15.51
CA ASP A 443 -22.97 -3.04 15.36
C ASP A 443 -23.48 -2.49 16.70
N ARG A 444 -24.26 -1.40 16.66
CA ARG A 444 -24.85 -0.79 17.87
C ARG A 444 -25.87 -1.69 18.57
N SER A 445 -26.46 -2.69 17.89
CA SER A 445 -27.32 -3.72 18.53
C SER A 445 -26.53 -4.80 19.27
N GLY A 446 -25.21 -4.85 19.05
CA GLY A 446 -24.32 -5.84 19.64
C GLY A 446 -24.24 -7.15 18.87
N LEU A 447 -24.67 -7.16 17.59
CA LEU A 447 -24.55 -8.30 16.69
C LEU A 447 -23.37 -8.10 15.73
N PRO A 448 -22.64 -9.17 15.37
CA PRO A 448 -21.54 -9.08 14.43
C PRO A 448 -22.06 -8.98 12.99
N ARG A 449 -21.41 -8.13 12.20
CA ARG A 449 -21.61 -8.03 10.74
C ARG A 449 -20.44 -8.59 9.95
N ARG A 450 -19.28 -8.71 10.59
CA ARG A 450 -18.09 -9.37 10.05
C ARG A 450 -17.24 -9.95 11.19
N LEU A 451 -16.59 -11.06 10.90
CA LEU A 451 -15.50 -11.65 11.68
C LEU A 451 -14.28 -11.78 10.78
N GLU A 452 -13.10 -11.40 11.27
CA GLU A 452 -11.84 -11.59 10.54
C GLU A 452 -10.82 -12.32 11.43
N LEU A 453 -10.09 -13.28 10.87
CA LEU A 453 -9.02 -14.02 11.55
C LEU A 453 -7.69 -13.75 10.87
N ARG A 454 -6.68 -13.37 11.64
CA ARG A 454 -5.31 -13.22 11.16
C ARG A 454 -4.65 -14.59 11.03
N THR A 455 -4.16 -14.90 9.84
CA THR A 455 -3.49 -16.17 9.54
C THR A 455 -2.03 -16.15 9.99
N GLY A 456 -1.39 -17.32 10.02
CA GLY A 456 0.06 -17.42 10.24
C GLY A 456 0.90 -16.69 9.16
N ARG A 457 0.31 -16.41 7.98
CA ARG A 457 0.95 -15.66 6.88
C ARG A 457 0.71 -14.14 6.94
N GLY A 458 0.18 -13.63 8.05
CA GLY A 458 -0.02 -12.21 8.31
C GLY A 458 -1.22 -11.56 7.62
N VAL A 459 -1.92 -12.27 6.73
CA VAL A 459 -3.17 -11.82 6.08
C VAL A 459 -4.39 -12.02 6.97
N TRP A 460 -5.49 -11.37 6.63
CA TRP A 460 -6.81 -11.57 7.24
C TRP A 460 -7.71 -12.37 6.31
N VAL A 461 -8.30 -13.45 6.83
CA VAL A 461 -9.44 -14.14 6.22
C VAL A 461 -10.73 -13.58 6.82
N ARG A 462 -11.77 -13.42 6.00
CA ARG A 462 -12.97 -12.63 6.30
C ARG A 462 -14.25 -13.45 6.16
N LEU A 463 -15.15 -13.29 7.13
CA LEU A 463 -16.49 -13.88 7.18
C LEU A 463 -17.50 -12.76 7.40
N ASP A 464 -18.23 -12.36 6.37
CA ASP A 464 -19.35 -11.42 6.53
C ASP A 464 -20.60 -12.17 6.99
N LEU A 465 -21.40 -11.51 7.84
CA LEU A 465 -22.51 -12.12 8.56
C LEU A 465 -23.78 -11.27 8.42
N ALA A 466 -24.86 -11.93 8.01
CA ALA A 466 -26.23 -11.44 8.15
C ALA A 466 -27.00 -12.30 9.18
N PRO A 467 -26.93 -11.95 10.49
CA PRO A 467 -27.74 -12.55 11.54
C PRO A 467 -29.23 -12.57 11.21
N GLY A 468 -29.87 -13.73 11.40
CA GLY A 468 -31.27 -13.98 11.07
C GLY A 468 -31.63 -15.47 11.12
N ARG A 469 -32.86 -15.81 10.69
CA ARG A 469 -33.28 -17.21 10.58
C ARG A 469 -32.48 -17.91 9.47
N VAL A 470 -32.05 -19.14 9.75
CA VAL A 470 -31.31 -20.00 8.81
C VAL A 470 -32.03 -21.34 8.63
N PRO A 471 -31.80 -22.06 7.52
CA PRO A 471 -32.29 -23.43 7.33
C PRO A 471 -31.80 -24.38 8.44
N ALA A 472 -32.50 -25.50 8.63
CA ALA A 472 -32.03 -26.58 9.50
C ALA A 472 -30.69 -27.14 8.96
N LEU A 473 -29.64 -27.09 9.78
CA LEU A 473 -28.30 -27.47 9.34
C LEU A 473 -28.04 -28.98 9.47
N PRO A 474 -27.20 -29.58 8.61
CA PRO A 474 -27.01 -31.03 8.57
C PRO A 474 -26.46 -31.59 9.88
N GLY A 475 -27.24 -32.45 10.54
CA GLY A 475 -26.87 -33.01 11.85
C GLY A 475 -26.95 -32.02 13.01
N ALA A 476 -27.75 -30.96 12.91
CA ALA A 476 -28.10 -30.10 14.06
C ALA A 476 -29.15 -30.73 14.99
N GLU A 477 -29.56 -31.98 14.73
CA GLU A 477 -30.50 -32.72 15.58
C GLU A 477 -29.93 -32.90 17.00
N ARG A 478 -30.68 -32.40 17.98
CA ARG A 478 -30.44 -32.68 19.40
C ARG A 478 -30.61 -34.18 19.61
N PRO A 479 -29.68 -34.88 20.31
CA PRO A 479 -29.90 -36.27 20.67
C PRO A 479 -31.12 -36.35 21.58
N VAL A 480 -32.23 -36.88 21.07
CA VAL A 480 -33.43 -37.15 21.86
C VAL A 480 -33.06 -38.21 22.89
N ARG A 481 -32.91 -37.77 24.13
CA ARG A 481 -32.60 -38.65 25.27
C ARG A 481 -33.79 -39.60 25.42
N LYS A 482 -33.65 -40.85 24.93
CA LYS A 482 -34.69 -41.88 25.10
C LYS A 482 -35.05 -41.95 26.60
N PRO A 483 -36.34 -41.92 26.98
CA PRO A 483 -36.71 -42.01 28.37
C PRO A 483 -36.16 -43.31 28.94
N ALA A 484 -35.46 -43.21 30.08
CA ALA A 484 -34.93 -44.38 30.74
C ALA A 484 -36.10 -45.30 31.12
N LYS A 485 -36.09 -46.54 30.64
CA LYS A 485 -37.00 -47.57 31.13
C LYS A 485 -36.68 -47.77 32.62
N ARG A 486 -37.55 -47.29 33.51
CA ARG A 486 -37.59 -47.80 34.89
C ARG A 486 -37.79 -49.31 34.79
N ARG A 487 -36.89 -50.06 35.44
CA ARG A 487 -37.12 -51.44 35.85
C ARG A 487 -37.70 -51.41 37.26
#